data_AF-A0A5P8MWI9-F1
#
_entry.id   AF-A0A5P8MWI9-F1
#
_cell.length_a   1.000
_cell.length_b   1.000
_cell.length_c   1.000
_cell.angle_alpha   90.00
_cell.angle_beta   90.00
_cell.angle_gamma   90.00
#
_symmetry.space_group_name_H-M   'P 1'
#
loop_
_entity.id
_entity.type
_entity.pdbx_description
1 polymer ?
#
loop_
_entity_poly.entity_id
_entity_poly.type
_entity_poly.pdbx_seq_one_letter_code
_entity_poly.pdbx_strand_id
1 'polypeptide(L)'
;MASSDLQDDVPGWLLDDTVGPDAKLRQGDLIVFERSESPLRKVGIIVTADCDLELRKHARLVTLVPVVDARTVLERYLLFEDCERKRDIIETYLFKAYSINVSQERATKLTILRQTCALSDLDGNDSRKVAADFVFGASDSIPVEGYVKLMRDIGSGPKGKNALRDQIRGRGDLLMLPSTQKLGIAGHIAWLRHIWQVGLDDIALRTSEVGARPGERLGRLDSPFRYRLTQLMAQVFSDIGLPNIPDGIDEAIEEAFGDA
;
A
#
# COMPACT_ATOMS: atom_id res chain seq x y z
N MET A 1 18.54 30.00 -21.64
CA MET A 1 18.40 29.03 -22.74
C MET A 1 19.13 27.76 -22.36
N ALA A 2 18.44 26.87 -21.64
CA ALA A 2 18.91 25.53 -21.24
C ALA A 2 17.71 24.75 -20.68
N SER A 3 16.68 24.53 -21.50
CA SER A 3 15.41 23.91 -21.04
C SER A 3 14.63 23.23 -22.18
N SER A 4 15.30 22.39 -22.98
CA SER A 4 14.62 21.50 -23.93
C SER A 4 15.02 20.02 -23.81
N ASP A 5 16.02 19.68 -22.99
CA ASP A 5 16.58 18.31 -22.96
C ASP A 5 15.97 17.40 -21.87
N LEU A 6 15.00 17.91 -21.09
CA LEU A 6 14.20 17.08 -20.15
C LEU A 6 12.89 16.59 -20.79
N GLN A 7 12.59 17.00 -22.03
CA GLN A 7 11.36 16.65 -22.75
C GLN A 7 11.40 15.24 -23.36
N ASP A 8 12.54 14.53 -23.30
CA ASP A 8 12.64 13.16 -23.78
C ASP A 8 12.19 12.15 -22.71
N ASP A 9 10.91 11.83 -22.83
CA ASP A 9 10.26 10.53 -22.60
C ASP A 9 10.56 9.94 -21.21
N VAL A 10 9.67 10.21 -20.25
CA VAL A 10 9.51 9.34 -19.07
C VAL A 10 8.53 8.25 -19.52
N PRO A 11 9.00 7.06 -19.93
CA PRO A 11 8.14 6.12 -20.65
C PRO A 11 6.91 5.78 -19.83
N GLY A 12 5.73 5.84 -20.45
CA GLY A 12 4.46 5.56 -19.79
C GLY A 12 3.93 6.67 -18.86
N TRP A 13 4.54 7.86 -18.86
CA TRP A 13 4.07 9.05 -18.15
C TRP A 13 3.90 10.23 -19.10
N LEU A 14 2.77 10.90 -19.00
CA LEU A 14 2.43 12.12 -19.71
C LEU A 14 2.72 13.30 -18.79
N LEU A 15 3.65 14.16 -19.20
CA LEU A 15 3.97 15.40 -18.50
C LEU A 15 3.26 16.55 -19.22
N ASP A 16 2.63 17.44 -18.46
CA ASP A 16 1.95 18.59 -19.06
C ASP A 16 2.99 19.67 -19.36
N ASP A 17 3.11 20.05 -20.63
CA ASP A 17 4.01 21.14 -21.06
C ASP A 17 3.58 22.51 -20.49
N THR A 18 2.27 22.70 -20.31
CA THR A 18 1.69 23.92 -19.73
C THR A 18 0.42 23.60 -18.93
N VAL A 19 0.35 24.09 -17.69
CA VAL A 19 -0.86 24.01 -16.88
C VAL A 19 -1.77 25.18 -17.24
N GLY A 20 -2.80 24.90 -18.04
CA GLY A 20 -3.82 25.90 -18.39
C GLY A 20 -4.68 26.33 -17.18
N PRO A 21 -5.36 27.48 -17.25
CA PRO A 21 -6.27 27.92 -16.20
C PRO A 21 -7.42 26.93 -15.94
N ASP A 22 -7.80 26.14 -16.95
CA ASP A 22 -8.84 25.11 -16.85
C ASP A 22 -8.29 23.71 -16.54
N ALA A 23 -7.06 23.63 -15.99
CA ALA A 23 -6.49 22.36 -15.53
C ALA A 23 -7.43 21.70 -14.51
N LYS A 24 -7.75 20.44 -14.77
CA LYS A 24 -8.62 19.60 -13.92
C LYS A 24 -7.88 18.30 -13.63
N LEU A 25 -8.16 17.75 -12.45
CA LEU A 25 -7.73 16.39 -12.13
C LEU A 25 -8.39 15.38 -13.06
N ARG A 26 -7.66 14.32 -13.34
CA ARG A 26 -8.06 13.20 -14.17
C ARG A 26 -7.59 11.90 -13.56
N GLN A 27 -8.27 10.81 -13.94
CA GLN A 27 -7.83 9.47 -13.62
C GLN A 27 -6.41 9.24 -14.16
N GLY A 28 -5.57 8.63 -13.34
CA GLY A 28 -4.17 8.38 -13.65
C GLY A 28 -3.23 9.52 -13.27
N ASP A 29 -3.72 10.67 -12.80
CA ASP A 29 -2.84 11.74 -12.32
C ASP A 29 -2.01 11.28 -11.11
N LEU A 30 -0.72 11.58 -11.14
CA LEU A 30 0.25 11.27 -10.09
C LEU A 30 0.40 12.46 -9.15
N ILE A 31 0.08 12.24 -7.88
CA ILE A 31 0.10 13.26 -6.83
C ILE A 31 1.18 12.92 -5.80
N VAL A 32 2.01 13.91 -5.46
CA VAL A 32 3.04 13.79 -4.43
C VAL A 32 2.66 14.64 -3.22
N PHE A 33 2.76 14.06 -2.03
CA PHE A 33 2.53 14.68 -0.74
C PHE A 33 3.85 14.71 0.03
N GLU A 34 4.74 15.66 -0.28
CA GLU A 34 6.11 15.69 0.27
C GLU A 34 6.16 15.70 1.80
N ARG A 35 5.16 16.33 2.44
CA ARG A 35 5.05 16.46 3.89
C ARG A 35 4.45 15.22 4.58
N SER A 36 4.03 14.20 3.83
CA SER A 36 3.49 12.97 4.41
C SER A 36 4.60 12.09 5.00
N GLU A 37 4.50 11.78 6.29
CA GLU A 37 5.41 10.84 6.97
C GLU A 37 5.13 9.38 6.59
N SER A 38 3.88 9.05 6.24
CA SER A 38 3.51 7.69 5.83
C SER A 38 3.98 7.42 4.40
N PRO A 39 4.78 6.36 4.16
CA PRO A 39 5.15 5.95 2.81
C PRO A 39 3.94 5.64 1.92
N LEU A 40 2.85 5.14 2.53
CA LEU A 40 1.59 4.82 1.85
C LEU A 40 0.76 6.05 1.49
N ARG A 41 1.13 7.24 1.92
CA ARG A 41 0.42 8.50 1.60
C ARG A 41 1.33 9.54 0.95
N LYS A 42 2.58 9.18 0.66
CA LYS A 42 3.58 10.09 0.08
C LYS A 42 3.39 10.31 -1.40
N VAL A 43 2.98 9.29 -2.14
CA VAL A 43 2.73 9.37 -3.59
C VAL A 43 1.51 8.53 -3.91
N GLY A 44 0.56 9.08 -4.66
CA GLY A 44 -0.66 8.37 -5.07
C GLY A 44 -1.04 8.63 -6.52
N ILE A 45 -1.68 7.65 -7.16
CA ILE A 45 -2.31 7.80 -8.47
C ILE A 45 -3.81 7.94 -8.27
N ILE A 46 -4.43 8.95 -8.88
CA ILE A 46 -5.87 9.12 -8.87
C ILE A 46 -6.54 7.97 -9.63
N VAL A 47 -7.48 7.32 -8.95
CA VAL A 47 -8.25 6.21 -9.52
C VAL A 47 -9.75 6.51 -9.65
N THR A 48 -10.21 7.62 -9.05
CA THR A 48 -11.55 8.16 -9.32
C THR A 48 -11.76 8.33 -10.82
N ALA A 49 -12.87 7.80 -11.33
CA ALA A 49 -13.16 7.81 -12.76
C ALA A 49 -13.36 9.24 -13.27
N ASP A 50 -12.93 9.50 -14.51
CA ASP A 50 -13.09 10.81 -15.15
C ASP A 50 -14.57 11.25 -15.20
N CYS A 51 -15.49 10.32 -15.46
CA CYS A 51 -16.93 10.61 -15.47
C CYS A 51 -17.44 11.08 -14.09
N ASP A 52 -16.91 10.55 -12.99
CA ASP A 52 -17.28 11.01 -11.65
C ASP A 52 -16.73 12.40 -11.37
N LEU A 53 -15.48 12.67 -11.77
CA LEU A 53 -14.83 13.98 -11.66
C LEU A 53 -15.58 15.05 -12.45
N GLU A 54 -15.96 14.76 -13.69
CA GLU A 54 -16.71 15.67 -14.57
C GLU A 54 -18.11 15.96 -14.05
N LEU A 55 -18.82 14.92 -13.56
CA LEU A 55 -20.19 15.03 -13.04
C LEU A 55 -20.24 15.47 -11.57
N ARG A 56 -19.10 15.76 -10.93
CA ARG A 56 -18.98 16.14 -9.52
C ARG A 56 -19.61 15.13 -8.54
N LYS A 57 -19.63 13.84 -8.91
CA LYS A 57 -20.21 12.74 -8.10
C LYS A 57 -19.30 12.24 -6.97
N HIS A 58 -18.16 12.89 -6.77
CA HIS A 58 -17.10 12.45 -5.88
C HIS A 58 -17.10 13.19 -4.52
N ALA A 59 -18.15 13.96 -4.20
CA ALA A 59 -18.31 14.67 -2.92
C ALA A 59 -17.09 15.53 -2.48
N ARG A 60 -16.41 16.18 -3.44
CA ARG A 60 -15.14 16.93 -3.26
C ARG A 60 -13.94 16.10 -2.79
N LEU A 61 -14.04 14.78 -2.80
CA LEU A 61 -12.96 13.86 -2.52
C LEU A 61 -12.44 13.23 -3.80
N VAL A 62 -11.18 12.79 -3.80
CA VAL A 62 -10.61 11.93 -4.83
C VAL A 62 -9.92 10.74 -4.19
N THR A 63 -10.05 9.57 -4.81
CA THR A 63 -9.48 8.31 -4.34
C THR A 63 -8.14 8.07 -5.02
N LEU A 64 -7.14 7.68 -4.23
CA LEU A 64 -5.79 7.41 -4.68
C LEU A 64 -5.34 5.99 -4.32
N VAL A 65 -4.50 5.41 -5.18
CA VAL A 65 -3.71 4.20 -4.91
C VAL A 65 -2.24 4.59 -4.68
N PRO A 66 -1.58 4.08 -3.63
CA PRO A 66 -0.21 4.44 -3.31
C PRO A 66 0.76 3.92 -4.34
N VAL A 67 1.77 4.74 -4.62
CA VAL A 67 2.96 4.36 -5.35
C VAL A 67 4.11 4.22 -4.36
N VAL A 68 4.57 3.00 -4.15
CA VAL A 68 5.59 2.65 -3.16
C VAL A 68 6.81 2.02 -3.80
N ASP A 69 7.90 1.99 -3.04
CA ASP A 69 9.09 1.20 -3.40
C ASP A 69 8.95 -0.27 -2.92
N ALA A 70 9.85 -1.12 -3.42
CA ALA A 70 9.87 -2.52 -3.03
C ALA A 70 10.16 -2.72 -1.54
N ARG A 71 10.95 -1.82 -0.92
CA ARG A 71 11.27 -1.89 0.51
C ARG A 71 10.01 -1.76 1.36
N THR A 72 9.15 -0.81 1.03
CA THR A 72 7.87 -0.57 1.70
C THR A 72 6.97 -1.81 1.63
N VAL A 73 6.87 -2.46 0.46
CA VAL A 73 6.10 -3.70 0.29
C VAL A 73 6.68 -4.86 1.12
N LEU A 74 8.01 -4.96 1.20
CA LEU A 74 8.67 -5.95 2.03
C LEU A 74 8.34 -5.72 3.52
N GLU A 75 8.68 -4.55 4.04
CA GLU A 75 8.63 -4.24 5.47
C GLU A 75 7.21 -4.22 6.02
N ARG A 76 6.23 -3.74 5.24
CA ARG A 76 4.84 -3.61 5.70
C ARG A 76 3.97 -4.83 5.41
N TYR A 77 4.47 -5.81 4.66
CA TYR A 77 3.64 -6.92 4.24
C TYR A 77 4.37 -8.26 4.09
N LEU A 78 5.33 -8.38 3.16
CA LEU A 78 5.91 -9.70 2.87
C LEU A 78 6.72 -10.28 4.03
N LEU A 79 7.40 -9.42 4.80
CA LEU A 79 8.15 -9.85 5.98
C LEU A 79 7.20 -10.24 7.12
N PHE A 80 6.08 -9.53 7.29
CA PHE A 80 5.02 -9.97 8.21
C PHE A 80 4.46 -11.33 7.83
N GLU A 81 4.11 -11.54 6.56
CA GLU A 81 3.58 -12.82 6.08
C GLU A 81 4.56 -13.97 6.34
N ASP A 82 5.86 -13.73 6.17
CA ASP A 82 6.89 -14.72 6.46
C ASP A 82 7.07 -14.97 7.97
N CYS A 83 6.96 -13.92 8.80
CA CYS A 83 6.95 -14.03 10.26
C CYS A 83 5.71 -14.78 10.77
N GLU A 84 4.52 -14.57 10.19
CA GLU A 84 3.29 -15.30 10.54
C GLU A 84 3.47 -16.81 10.34
N ARG A 85 4.08 -17.21 9.23
CA ARG A 85 4.40 -18.63 8.96
C ARG A 85 5.40 -19.22 9.96
N LYS A 86 6.14 -18.38 10.69
CA LYS A 86 7.15 -18.77 11.68
C LYS A 86 6.78 -18.33 13.11
N ARG A 87 5.52 -17.98 13.35
CA ARG A 87 5.05 -17.38 14.61
C ARG A 87 5.44 -18.22 15.83
N ASP A 88 5.22 -19.53 15.78
CA ASP A 88 5.54 -20.43 16.90
C ASP A 88 7.05 -20.47 17.23
N ILE A 89 7.89 -20.40 16.21
CA ILE A 89 9.36 -20.38 16.36
C ILE A 89 9.79 -19.04 16.96
N ILE A 90 9.21 -17.93 16.51
CA ILE A 90 9.47 -16.58 17.02
C ILE A 90 9.03 -16.45 18.48
N GLU A 91 7.84 -16.96 18.84
CA GLU A 91 7.37 -17.00 20.23
C GLU A 91 8.30 -17.84 21.12
N THR A 92 8.71 -19.01 20.64
CA THR A 92 9.67 -19.88 21.35
C THR A 92 11.00 -19.19 21.57
N TYR A 93 11.50 -18.46 20.57
CA TYR A 93 12.71 -17.66 20.68
C TYR A 93 12.58 -16.60 21.79
N LEU A 94 11.47 -15.86 21.83
CA LEU A 94 11.23 -14.87 22.88
C LEU A 94 11.14 -15.49 24.27
N PHE A 95 10.39 -16.59 24.43
CA PHE A 95 10.28 -17.26 25.72
C PHE A 95 11.65 -17.73 26.24
N LYS A 96 12.50 -18.25 25.35
CA LYS A 96 13.88 -18.62 25.71
C LYS A 96 14.73 -17.40 26.05
N ALA A 97 14.67 -16.35 25.23
CA ALA A 97 15.46 -15.13 25.42
C ALA A 97 15.16 -14.43 26.76
N TYR A 98 13.91 -14.53 27.25
CA TYR A 98 13.48 -13.96 28.52
C TYR A 98 13.36 -14.99 29.66
N SER A 99 13.87 -16.21 29.48
CA SER A 99 13.83 -17.28 30.50
C SER A 99 12.41 -17.57 31.04
N ILE A 100 11.39 -17.47 30.19
CA ILE A 100 9.99 -17.72 30.56
C ILE A 100 9.73 -19.23 30.53
N ASN A 101 9.19 -19.77 31.62
CA ASN A 101 9.02 -21.20 31.82
C ASN A 101 8.04 -21.83 30.80
N VAL A 102 8.46 -22.95 30.19
CA VAL A 102 7.72 -23.68 29.15
C VAL A 102 6.50 -24.43 29.70
N SER A 103 6.39 -24.66 31.02
CA SER A 103 5.28 -25.42 31.60
C SER A 103 3.96 -24.65 31.71
N GLN A 104 3.96 -23.33 31.53
CA GLN A 104 2.77 -22.49 31.66
C GLN A 104 1.91 -22.48 30.39
N GLU A 105 0.61 -22.20 30.55
CA GLU A 105 -0.32 -21.94 29.46
C GLU A 105 0.15 -20.73 28.61
N ARG A 106 -0.10 -20.76 27.29
CA ARG A 106 0.37 -19.74 26.34
C ARG A 106 -0.06 -18.32 26.72
N ALA A 107 -1.29 -18.12 27.17
CA ALA A 107 -1.80 -16.80 27.56
C ALA A 107 -1.00 -16.19 28.74
N THR A 108 -0.66 -17.02 29.72
CA THR A 108 0.18 -16.62 30.86
C THR A 108 1.59 -16.24 30.41
N LYS A 109 2.19 -17.03 29.52
CA LYS A 109 3.51 -16.74 28.93
C LYS A 109 3.53 -15.40 28.20
N LEU A 110 2.51 -15.12 27.38
CA LEU A 110 2.41 -13.86 26.64
C LEU A 110 2.22 -12.66 27.57
N THR A 111 1.50 -12.84 28.67
CA THR A 111 1.33 -11.78 29.69
C THR A 111 2.65 -11.45 30.38
N ILE A 112 3.40 -12.46 30.82
CA ILE A 112 4.73 -12.30 31.43
C ILE A 112 5.71 -11.68 30.43
N LEU A 113 5.69 -12.15 29.17
CA LEU A 113 6.53 -11.62 28.12
C LEU A 113 6.26 -10.14 27.88
N ARG A 114 4.99 -9.72 27.82
CA ARG A 114 4.62 -8.32 27.63
C ARG A 114 5.14 -7.43 28.76
N GLN A 115 5.02 -7.88 30.01
CA GLN A 115 5.56 -7.16 31.17
C GLN A 115 7.08 -7.06 31.13
N THR A 116 7.77 -8.14 30.74
CA THR A 116 9.24 -8.19 30.68
C THR A 116 9.79 -7.31 29.56
N CYS A 117 9.16 -7.32 28.38
CA CYS A 117 9.53 -6.46 27.26
C CYS A 117 9.34 -4.97 27.60
N ALA A 118 8.26 -4.62 28.31
CA ALA A 118 8.00 -3.22 28.70
C ALA A 118 9.09 -2.63 29.60
N LEU A 119 9.87 -3.47 30.30
CA LEU A 119 10.97 -3.05 31.17
C LEU A 119 12.33 -3.05 30.47
N SER A 120 12.41 -3.55 29.23
CA SER A 120 13.66 -3.73 28.51
C SER A 120 13.91 -2.57 27.56
N ASP A 121 15.04 -1.86 27.72
CA ASP A 121 15.47 -0.84 26.77
C ASP A 121 16.22 -1.50 25.60
N LEU A 122 15.47 -1.85 24.56
CA LEU A 122 16.00 -2.49 23.36
C LEU A 122 16.01 -1.52 22.18
N ASP A 123 17.12 -1.55 21.43
CA ASP A 123 17.25 -0.88 20.13
C ASP A 123 16.17 -1.36 19.14
N GLY A 124 15.73 -0.46 18.26
CA GLY A 124 14.78 -0.71 17.17
C GLY A 124 15.11 -1.93 16.30
N ASN A 125 16.41 -2.23 16.15
CA ASN A 125 16.91 -3.34 15.35
C ASN A 125 17.32 -4.57 16.19
N ASP A 126 17.02 -4.60 17.49
CA ASP A 126 17.19 -5.81 18.30
C ASP A 126 16.17 -6.87 17.85
N SER A 127 16.63 -8.08 17.58
CA SER A 127 15.80 -9.20 17.15
C SER A 127 14.71 -9.54 18.16
N ARG A 128 14.97 -9.36 19.47
CA ARG A 128 13.95 -9.53 20.52
C ARG A 128 12.88 -8.45 20.46
N LYS A 129 13.26 -7.21 20.14
CA LYS A 129 12.29 -6.11 19.97
C LYS A 129 11.42 -6.36 18.75
N VAL A 130 12.03 -6.63 17.60
CA VAL A 130 11.31 -6.93 16.35
C VAL A 130 10.35 -8.11 16.54
N ALA A 131 10.81 -9.18 17.19
CA ALA A 131 9.97 -10.33 17.51
C ALA A 131 8.82 -9.97 18.47
N ALA A 132 9.09 -9.19 19.52
CA ALA A 132 8.06 -8.77 20.46
C ALA A 132 7.02 -7.88 19.79
N ASP A 133 7.45 -6.89 19.00
CA ASP A 133 6.57 -5.98 18.27
C ASP A 133 5.69 -6.75 17.29
N PHE A 134 6.25 -7.74 16.59
CA PHE A 134 5.49 -8.65 15.73
C PHE A 134 4.47 -9.48 16.52
N VAL A 135 4.88 -10.16 17.59
CA VAL A 135 4.01 -11.04 18.39
C VAL A 135 2.85 -10.26 19.00
N PHE A 136 3.09 -9.02 19.44
CA PHE A 136 2.08 -8.17 20.07
C PHE A 136 1.32 -7.26 19.10
N GLY A 137 1.68 -7.25 17.81
CA GLY A 137 1.08 -6.33 16.83
C GLY A 137 1.34 -4.85 17.15
N ALA A 138 2.49 -4.54 17.75
CA ALA A 138 2.84 -3.19 18.18
C ALA A 138 3.48 -2.33 17.06
N SER A 139 3.84 -2.95 15.94
CA SER A 139 4.39 -2.26 14.77
C SER A 139 3.57 -2.55 13.51
N ASP A 140 3.52 -1.56 12.61
CA ASP A 140 2.92 -1.64 11.27
C ASP A 140 3.95 -2.01 10.18
N SER A 141 5.22 -2.19 10.57
CA SER A 141 6.35 -2.48 9.70
C SER A 141 7.40 -3.33 10.43
N ILE A 142 8.08 -4.21 9.69
CA ILE A 142 9.27 -4.93 10.15
C ILE A 142 10.45 -4.44 9.31
N PRO A 143 11.40 -3.65 9.87
CA PRO A 143 12.58 -3.22 9.14
C PRO A 143 13.36 -4.40 8.58
N VAL A 144 13.88 -4.28 7.34
CA VAL A 144 14.62 -5.36 6.68
C VAL A 144 15.80 -5.85 7.53
N GLU A 145 16.55 -4.93 8.14
CA GLU A 145 17.70 -5.23 8.98
C GLU A 145 17.29 -6.02 10.23
N GLY A 146 16.20 -5.59 10.88
CA GLY A 146 15.59 -6.26 12.02
C GLY A 146 15.09 -7.67 11.69
N TYR A 147 14.39 -7.83 10.56
CA TYR A 147 13.95 -9.14 10.05
C TYR A 147 15.13 -10.07 9.80
N VAL A 148 16.18 -9.61 9.10
CA VAL A 148 17.34 -10.44 8.78
C VAL A 148 18.03 -10.94 10.05
N LYS A 149 18.17 -10.06 11.06
CA LYS A 149 18.72 -10.44 12.36
C LYS A 149 17.84 -11.47 13.07
N LEU A 150 16.52 -11.21 13.15
CA LEU A 150 15.56 -12.13 13.75
C LEU A 150 15.63 -13.53 13.10
N MET A 151 15.58 -13.59 11.77
CA MET A 151 15.59 -14.87 11.05
C MET A 151 16.87 -15.69 11.27
N ARG A 152 18.01 -15.02 11.48
CA ARG A 152 19.27 -15.69 11.86
C ARG A 152 19.22 -16.20 13.28
N ASP A 153 18.74 -15.40 14.23
CA ASP A 153 18.68 -15.76 15.64
C ASP A 153 17.72 -16.93 15.92
N ILE A 154 16.65 -17.06 15.13
CA ILE A 154 15.74 -18.22 15.20
C ILE A 154 16.19 -19.43 14.37
N GLY A 155 17.35 -19.35 13.70
CA GLY A 155 17.91 -20.44 12.90
C GLY A 155 17.14 -20.80 11.62
N SER A 156 16.20 -19.97 11.17
CA SER A 156 15.40 -20.23 9.95
C SER A 156 16.04 -19.66 8.68
N GLY A 157 16.94 -18.68 8.81
CA GLY A 157 17.54 -17.96 7.69
C GLY A 157 16.55 -17.00 7.01
N PRO A 158 17.01 -15.83 6.51
CA PRO A 158 16.13 -14.89 5.83
C PRO A 158 15.68 -15.42 4.47
N LYS A 159 14.49 -15.03 4.05
CA LYS A 159 13.98 -15.38 2.72
C LYS A 159 14.90 -14.85 1.62
N GLY A 160 15.16 -15.69 0.61
CA GLY A 160 16.05 -15.36 -0.50
C GLY A 160 15.50 -14.25 -1.39
N LYS A 161 16.40 -13.44 -1.98
CA LYS A 161 16.06 -12.30 -2.84
C LYS A 161 15.15 -12.68 -4.02
N ASN A 162 15.43 -13.82 -4.67
CA ASN A 162 14.62 -14.30 -5.81
C ASN A 162 13.21 -14.66 -5.36
N ALA A 163 13.06 -15.38 -4.25
CA ALA A 163 11.75 -15.74 -3.71
C ALA A 163 10.92 -14.50 -3.32
N LEU A 164 11.55 -13.46 -2.77
CA LEU A 164 10.89 -12.17 -2.49
C LEU A 164 10.46 -11.46 -3.77
N ARG A 165 11.34 -11.39 -4.78
CA ARG A 165 11.04 -10.80 -6.09
C ARG A 165 9.86 -11.52 -6.77
N ASP A 166 9.87 -12.84 -6.76
CA ASP A 166 8.82 -13.65 -7.38
C ASP A 166 7.49 -13.48 -6.64
N GLN A 167 7.52 -13.37 -5.31
CA GLN A 167 6.33 -13.09 -4.53
C GLN A 167 5.76 -11.70 -4.80
N ILE A 168 6.58 -10.65 -4.94
CA ILE A 168 6.11 -9.31 -5.35
C ILE A 168 5.47 -9.38 -6.74
N ARG A 169 6.10 -10.06 -7.70
CA ARG A 169 5.61 -10.14 -9.09
C ARG A 169 4.36 -11.00 -9.26
N GLY A 170 4.21 -12.03 -8.43
CA GLY A 170 3.07 -12.94 -8.46
C GLY A 170 1.83 -12.43 -7.71
N ARG A 171 1.93 -11.28 -7.02
CA ARG A 171 0.83 -10.66 -6.28
C ARG A 171 -0.14 -9.98 -7.24
N GLY A 172 -1.40 -10.42 -7.25
CA GLY A 172 -2.45 -9.85 -8.10
C GLY A 172 -2.87 -8.42 -7.73
N ASP A 173 -2.48 -7.94 -6.56
CA ASP A 173 -2.80 -6.61 -6.03
C ASP A 173 -1.64 -5.60 -6.11
N LEU A 174 -0.53 -5.97 -6.75
CA LEU A 174 0.60 -5.10 -7.01
C LEU A 174 0.76 -4.89 -8.51
N LEU A 175 0.72 -3.63 -8.95
CA LEU A 175 1.01 -3.27 -10.33
C LEU A 175 2.38 -2.60 -10.42
N MET A 176 3.28 -3.21 -11.19
CA MET A 176 4.56 -2.59 -11.54
C MET A 176 4.31 -1.47 -12.54
N LEU A 177 4.72 -0.26 -12.19
CA LEU A 177 4.60 0.93 -13.02
C LEU A 177 5.90 1.19 -13.80
N PRO A 178 5.84 1.99 -14.86
CA PRO A 178 7.05 2.58 -15.44
C PRO A 178 7.81 3.39 -14.39
N SER A 179 9.13 3.46 -14.53
CA SER A 179 9.99 4.15 -13.57
C SER A 179 9.60 5.62 -13.41
N THR A 180 9.43 6.04 -12.17
CA THR A 180 9.14 7.43 -11.76
C THR A 180 10.39 8.17 -11.29
N GLN A 181 11.57 7.55 -11.42
CA GLN A 181 12.82 8.11 -10.90
C GLN A 181 13.17 9.46 -11.56
N LYS A 182 12.89 9.63 -12.85
CA LYS A 182 13.03 10.92 -13.55
C LYS A 182 12.09 12.02 -12.99
N LEU A 183 11.02 11.64 -12.27
CA LEU A 183 10.09 12.53 -11.56
C LEU A 183 10.49 12.75 -10.09
N GLY A 184 11.66 12.28 -9.66
CA GLY A 184 12.12 12.41 -8.28
C GLY A 184 11.47 11.44 -7.29
N ILE A 185 10.73 10.44 -7.79
CA ILE A 185 10.02 9.47 -6.95
C ILE A 185 10.78 8.13 -6.95
N ALA A 186 10.99 7.55 -5.77
CA ALA A 186 11.67 6.25 -5.64
C ALA A 186 10.73 5.04 -5.91
N GLY A 187 9.43 5.22 -5.70
CA GLY A 187 8.42 4.17 -5.82
C GLY A 187 7.93 3.91 -7.25
N HIS A 188 7.77 2.64 -7.62
CA HIS A 188 7.28 2.21 -8.94
C HIS A 188 6.27 1.06 -8.83
N ILE A 189 5.67 0.87 -7.66
CA ILE A 189 4.68 -0.19 -7.40
C ILE A 189 3.40 0.48 -6.95
N ALA A 190 2.34 0.39 -7.75
CA ALA A 190 1.00 0.72 -7.28
C ALA A 190 0.47 -0.43 -6.42
N TRP A 191 0.03 -0.14 -5.20
CA TRP A 191 -0.44 -1.17 -4.26
C TRP A 191 -1.94 -1.03 -3.98
N LEU A 192 -2.74 -1.83 -4.70
CA LEU A 192 -4.16 -1.58 -4.91
C LEU A 192 -5.04 -1.83 -3.67
N ARG A 193 -4.57 -2.63 -2.69
CA ARG A 193 -5.31 -2.88 -1.45
C ARG A 193 -5.29 -1.70 -0.48
N HIS A 194 -4.37 -0.77 -0.68
CA HIS A 194 -4.33 0.45 0.10
C HIS A 194 -4.94 1.53 -0.78
N ILE A 195 -6.12 2.01 -0.43
CA ILE A 195 -6.70 3.19 -1.06
C ILE A 195 -6.95 4.24 0.02
N TRP A 196 -6.78 5.51 -0.33
CA TRP A 196 -7.17 6.60 0.54
C TRP A 196 -7.83 7.70 -0.26
N GLN A 197 -8.46 8.63 0.46
CA GLN A 197 -9.10 9.79 -0.12
C GLN A 197 -8.48 11.08 0.40
N VAL A 198 -8.45 12.11 -0.44
CA VAL A 198 -8.07 13.47 -0.09
C VAL A 198 -9.08 14.46 -0.67
N GLY A 199 -9.13 15.67 -0.11
CA GLY A 199 -9.94 16.74 -0.69
C GLY A 199 -9.37 17.20 -2.03
N LEU A 200 -10.24 17.60 -2.96
CA LEU A 200 -9.80 18.27 -4.19
C LEU A 200 -8.95 19.51 -3.91
N ASP A 201 -9.33 20.26 -2.87
CA ASP A 201 -8.65 21.49 -2.46
C ASP A 201 -7.30 21.24 -1.78
N ASP A 202 -6.97 19.97 -1.50
CA ASP A 202 -5.68 19.56 -0.96
C ASP A 202 -4.63 19.31 -2.06
N ILE A 203 -5.00 19.40 -3.34
CA ILE A 203 -4.12 19.13 -4.48
C ILE A 203 -3.87 20.40 -5.28
N ALA A 204 -2.60 20.82 -5.36
CA ALA A 204 -2.14 21.88 -6.24
C ALA A 204 -2.20 21.41 -7.69
N LEU A 205 -3.00 22.13 -8.49
CA LEU A 205 -3.05 21.95 -9.94
C LEU A 205 -2.15 22.94 -10.65
N ARG A 206 -1.94 24.12 -10.04
CA ARG A 206 -1.15 25.22 -10.59
C ARG A 206 0.10 25.46 -9.75
N THR A 207 1.16 25.93 -10.40
CA THR A 207 2.43 26.27 -9.74
C THR A 207 2.25 27.29 -8.61
N SER A 208 1.30 28.22 -8.72
CA SER A 208 1.00 29.21 -7.67
C SER A 208 0.35 28.61 -6.41
N GLU A 209 -0.16 27.38 -6.48
CA GLU A 209 -0.77 26.66 -5.35
C GLU A 209 0.24 25.75 -4.64
N VAL A 210 1.38 25.48 -5.27
CA VAL A 210 2.46 24.66 -4.71
C VAL A 210 2.96 25.29 -3.41
N GLY A 211 3.08 24.48 -2.37
CA GLY A 211 3.47 24.89 -1.02
C GLY A 211 2.32 25.33 -0.11
N ALA A 212 1.20 25.81 -0.68
CA ALA A 212 -0.03 26.11 0.05
C ALA A 212 -0.90 24.87 0.25
N ARG A 213 -0.92 23.97 -0.75
CA ARG A 213 -1.61 22.69 -0.69
C ARG A 213 -0.64 21.54 -0.38
N PRO A 214 -1.08 20.50 0.35
CA PRO A 214 -0.21 19.39 0.73
C PRO A 214 0.16 18.46 -0.43
N GLY A 215 -0.70 18.32 -1.46
CA GLY A 215 -0.45 17.48 -2.63
C GLY A 215 -0.09 18.30 -3.87
N GLU A 216 0.81 17.79 -4.70
CA GLU A 216 1.23 18.39 -5.98
C GLU A 216 1.09 17.38 -7.11
N ARG A 217 0.47 17.78 -8.23
CA ARG A 217 0.36 16.95 -9.44
C ARG A 217 1.64 17.03 -10.27
N LEU A 218 2.29 15.89 -10.50
CA LEU A 218 3.55 15.82 -11.27
C LEU A 218 3.39 15.31 -12.71
N GLY A 219 2.31 14.61 -13.02
CA GLY A 219 2.09 14.05 -14.34
C GLY A 219 0.89 13.11 -14.35
N ARG A 220 0.71 12.39 -15.46
CA ARG A 220 -0.40 11.45 -15.63
C ARG A 220 0.09 10.14 -16.22
N LEU A 221 -0.36 9.04 -15.66
CA LEU A 221 -0.08 7.71 -16.18
C LEU A 221 -0.69 7.53 -17.58
N ASP A 222 0.10 6.99 -18.51
CA ASP A 222 -0.35 6.75 -19.87
C ASP A 222 -1.46 5.67 -19.93
N SER A 223 -2.26 5.72 -20.99
CA SER A 223 -3.51 4.98 -21.15
C SER A 223 -3.37 3.47 -20.94
N PRO A 224 -2.37 2.75 -21.49
CA PRO A 224 -2.23 1.30 -21.28
C PRO A 224 -2.07 0.93 -19.79
N PHE A 225 -1.26 1.70 -19.06
CA PHE A 225 -1.03 1.46 -17.64
C PHE A 225 -2.22 1.90 -16.78
N ARG A 226 -2.88 3.01 -17.14
CA ARG A 226 -4.13 3.46 -16.50
C ARG A 226 -5.23 2.43 -16.63
N TYR A 227 -5.44 1.86 -17.82
CA TYR A 227 -6.44 0.81 -18.03
C TYR A 227 -6.11 -0.46 -17.24
N ARG A 228 -4.83 -0.85 -17.21
CA ARG A 228 -4.39 -1.99 -16.41
C ARG A 228 -4.62 -1.77 -14.91
N LEU A 229 -4.36 -0.57 -14.40
CA LEU A 229 -4.62 -0.18 -13.01
C LEU A 229 -6.11 -0.32 -12.68
N THR A 230 -6.99 0.24 -13.51
CA THR A 230 -8.45 0.15 -13.32
C THR A 230 -8.95 -1.30 -13.36
N GLN A 231 -8.46 -2.11 -14.31
CA GLN A 231 -8.83 -3.54 -14.40
C GLN A 231 -8.40 -4.33 -13.17
N LEU A 232 -7.16 -4.13 -12.71
CA LEU A 232 -6.67 -4.80 -11.50
C LEU A 232 -7.42 -4.32 -10.25
N MET A 233 -7.78 -3.05 -10.16
CA MET A 233 -8.62 -2.55 -9.07
C MET A 233 -9.97 -3.23 -9.05
N ALA A 234 -10.65 -3.29 -10.21
CA ALA A 234 -11.92 -3.98 -10.33
C ALA A 234 -11.79 -5.44 -9.87
N GLN A 235 -10.75 -6.15 -10.32
CA GLN A 235 -10.48 -7.54 -9.91
C GLN A 235 -10.28 -7.69 -8.40
N VAL A 236 -9.39 -6.88 -7.80
CA VAL A 236 -9.07 -6.96 -6.36
C VAL A 236 -10.31 -6.77 -5.48
N PHE A 237 -11.27 -5.94 -5.90
CA PHE A 237 -12.48 -5.65 -5.13
C PHE A 237 -13.73 -6.41 -5.60
N SER A 238 -13.75 -6.99 -6.80
CA SER A 238 -14.81 -7.91 -7.24
C SER A 238 -14.70 -9.29 -6.60
N ASP A 239 -13.48 -9.71 -6.25
CA ASP A 239 -13.21 -11.00 -5.61
C ASP A 239 -13.78 -11.08 -4.18
N ILE A 240 -14.23 -9.96 -3.61
CA ILE A 240 -15.03 -9.91 -2.39
C ILE A 240 -16.48 -10.17 -2.81
N GLY A 241 -16.79 -11.44 -3.13
CA GLY A 241 -18.09 -11.84 -3.64
C GLY A 241 -19.23 -11.24 -2.81
N LEU A 242 -20.18 -10.58 -3.48
CA LEU A 242 -21.47 -10.30 -2.87
C LEU A 242 -22.10 -11.67 -2.53
N PRO A 243 -22.70 -11.85 -1.34
CA PRO A 243 -23.57 -13.00 -1.15
C PRO A 243 -24.60 -13.01 -2.28
N ASN A 244 -24.97 -14.19 -2.79
CA ASN A 244 -26.12 -14.30 -3.69
C ASN A 244 -27.34 -13.79 -2.91
N ILE A 245 -27.69 -12.53 -3.13
CA ILE A 245 -28.93 -11.96 -2.62
C ILE A 245 -29.99 -12.52 -3.57
N PRO A 246 -30.98 -13.29 -3.08
CA PRO A 246 -32.15 -13.59 -3.89
C PRO A 246 -32.76 -12.25 -4.27
N ASP A 247 -32.68 -11.87 -5.54
CA ASP A 247 -33.46 -10.78 -6.04
C ASP A 247 -34.88 -11.33 -6.19
N GLY A 248 -35.85 -10.71 -5.49
CA GLY A 248 -37.28 -11.05 -5.65
C GLY A 248 -37.83 -10.73 -7.04
N ILE A 249 -36.96 -10.65 -8.05
CA ILE A 249 -37.28 -10.47 -9.46
C ILE A 249 -38.01 -11.71 -9.97
N ASP A 250 -37.61 -12.92 -9.57
CA ASP A 250 -38.33 -14.13 -9.94
C ASP A 250 -39.75 -14.14 -9.34
N GLU A 251 -39.91 -13.75 -8.07
CA GLU A 251 -41.23 -13.57 -7.44
C GLU A 251 -42.05 -12.44 -8.09
N ALA A 252 -41.42 -11.32 -8.44
CA ALA A 252 -42.09 -10.20 -9.12
C ALA A 252 -42.47 -10.52 -10.58
N ILE A 253 -41.70 -11.35 -11.27
CA ILE A 253 -42.02 -11.87 -12.61
C ILE A 253 -43.14 -12.89 -12.52
N GLU A 254 -43.10 -13.82 -11.55
CA GLU A 254 -44.22 -14.74 -11.29
C GLU A 254 -45.49 -13.99 -10.91
N GLU A 255 -45.42 -12.91 -10.12
CA GLU A 255 -46.60 -12.12 -9.76
C GLU A 255 -47.12 -11.27 -10.94
N ALA A 256 -46.23 -10.82 -11.83
CA ALA A 256 -46.60 -10.02 -13.01
C ALA A 256 -47.08 -10.87 -14.21
N PHE A 257 -46.67 -12.14 -14.31
CA PHE A 257 -46.94 -13.01 -15.45
C PHE A 257 -47.61 -14.36 -15.08
N GLY A 258 -47.80 -14.64 -13.80
CA GLY A 258 -48.43 -15.86 -13.27
C GLY A 258 -49.95 -15.77 -13.23
N ASP A 259 -50.56 -16.03 -14.40
CA ASP A 259 -51.88 -16.65 -14.67
C ASP A 259 -52.32 -16.26 -16.09
N ALA A 260 -51.45 -16.50 -17.08
CA ALA A 260 -51.75 -16.40 -18.51
C ALA A 260 -51.63 -17.77 -19.19
#